data_AF-A0A969X054-F1
#
_entry.id   AF-A0A969X054-F1
#
_cell.length_a   1.000
_cell.length_b   1.000
_cell.length_c   1.000
_cell.angle_alpha   90.00
_cell.angle_beta   90.00
_cell.angle_gamma   90.00
#
_symmetry.space_group_name_H-M   'P 1'
#
loop_
_entity.id
_entity.type
_entity.pdbx_description
1 polymer ?
#
loop_
_entity_poly.entity_id
_entity_poly.type
_entity_poly.pdbx_seq_one_letter_code
_entity_poly.pdbx_strand_id
1 'polypeptide(L)'
;MDLNDKILVTGADGFIGSHLTEELVKQGNKVKAFVYYNSFNSWGWLDTFPKEILDSIEIFAGDVRDPNGVREAMKDVDAVFH
;
A
#
# COMPACT_ATOMS: atom_id res chain seq x y z
N MET A 1 5.79 -11.06 12.11
CA MET A 1 4.98 -9.83 12.19
C MET A 1 3.87 -10.12 13.16
N ASP A 2 3.63 -9.17 14.04
CA ASP A 2 2.56 -9.26 15.02
C ASP A 2 1.26 -8.74 14.39
N LEU A 3 0.14 -9.29 14.85
CA LEU A 3 -1.17 -8.79 14.46
C LEU A 3 -1.26 -7.32 14.91
N ASN A 4 -1.46 -6.39 13.96
CA ASN A 4 -1.52 -4.92 14.10
C ASN A 4 -0.27 -4.11 13.67
N ASP A 5 0.79 -4.74 13.15
CA ASP A 5 1.90 -4.00 12.54
C ASP A 5 1.36 -3.09 11.40
N LYS A 6 1.87 -1.86 11.32
CA LYS A 6 1.61 -0.94 10.20
C LYS A 6 2.63 -1.19 9.10
N ILE A 7 2.18 -1.78 8.01
CA ILE A 7 3.01 -2.28 6.92
C ILE A 7 2.89 -1.34 5.72
N LEU A 8 4.04 -0.89 5.20
CA LEU A 8 4.12 -0.19 3.92
C LEU A 8 4.40 -1.20 2.80
N VAL A 9 3.55 -1.23 1.79
CA VAL A 9 3.81 -1.98 0.56
C VAL A 9 4.08 -0.97 -0.55
N THR A 10 5.31 -0.93 -1.06
CA THR A 10 5.63 -0.10 -2.23
C THR A 10 5.39 -0.88 -3.52
N GLY A 11 4.93 -0.21 -4.57
CA GLY A 11 4.50 -0.90 -5.80
C GLY A 11 3.20 -1.69 -5.60
N ALA A 12 2.36 -1.27 -4.64
CA ALA A 12 1.10 -1.92 -4.29
C ALA A 12 0.07 -1.89 -5.43
N ASP A 13 0.22 -0.98 -6.39
CA ASP A 13 -0.57 -0.89 -7.62
C ASP A 13 -0.23 -1.97 -8.65
N GLY A 14 0.89 -2.68 -8.48
CA GLY A 14 1.36 -3.74 -9.36
C GLY A 14 0.67 -5.09 -9.14
N PHE A 15 0.97 -6.06 -10.02
CA PHE A 15 0.34 -7.38 -9.97
C PHE A 15 0.64 -8.13 -8.66
N ILE A 16 1.91 -8.28 -8.28
CA ILE A 16 2.27 -9.00 -7.04
C ILE A 16 1.99 -8.16 -5.79
N GLY A 17 2.31 -6.86 -5.84
CA GLY A 17 2.13 -5.94 -4.71
C GLY A 17 0.67 -5.81 -4.27
N SER A 18 -0.27 -5.84 -5.21
CA SER A 18 -1.71 -5.83 -4.88
C SER A 18 -2.13 -7.10 -4.16
N HIS A 19 -1.77 -8.30 -4.65
CA HIS A 19 -2.10 -9.56 -3.97
C HIS A 19 -1.49 -9.65 -2.57
N LEU A 20 -0.24 -9.18 -2.42
CA LEU A 20 0.38 -9.07 -1.09
C LEU A 20 -0.40 -8.12 -0.19
N THR A 21 -0.81 -6.95 -0.70
CA THR A 21 -1.63 -5.98 0.03
C THR A 21 -2.94 -6.61 0.50
N GLU A 22 -3.65 -7.33 -0.38
CA GLU A 22 -4.91 -8.01 -0.05
C GLU A 22 -4.72 -9.04 1.08
N GLU A 23 -3.68 -9.86 0.97
CA GLU A 23 -3.39 -10.91 1.94
C GLU A 23 -3.00 -10.32 3.30
N LEU A 24 -2.18 -9.27 3.34
CA LEU A 24 -1.81 -8.59 4.58
C LEU A 24 -3.02 -7.99 5.30
N VAL A 25 -3.97 -7.40 4.55
CA VAL A 25 -5.24 -6.92 5.09
C VAL A 25 -6.09 -8.07 5.64
N LYS A 26 -6.22 -9.19 4.89
CA LYS A 26 -6.95 -10.39 5.34
C LYS A 26 -6.36 -11.02 6.60
N GLN A 27 -5.04 -10.90 6.78
CA GLN A 27 -4.34 -11.31 7.99
C GLN A 27 -4.52 -10.35 9.16
N GLY A 28 -5.22 -9.21 8.99
CA GLY A 28 -5.52 -8.26 10.06
C GLY A 28 -4.44 -7.21 10.30
N ASN A 29 -3.48 -7.04 9.38
CA ASN A 29 -2.48 -5.97 9.47
C ASN A 29 -3.04 -4.63 9.00
N LYS A 30 -2.43 -3.53 9.46
CA LYS A 30 -2.73 -2.19 8.94
C LYS A 30 -1.85 -1.94 7.73
N VAL A 31 -2.44 -1.80 6.54
CA VAL A 31 -1.66 -1.66 5.32
C VAL A 31 -1.72 -0.24 4.79
N LYS A 32 -0.54 0.34 4.55
CA LYS A 32 -0.33 1.55 3.76
C LYS A 32 0.18 1.14 2.39
N ALA A 33 -0.63 1.33 1.36
CA ALA A 33 -0.30 1.00 -0.02
C ALA A 33 0.33 2.22 -0.72
N PHE A 34 1.61 2.13 -1.03
CA PHE A 34 2.32 3.15 -1.79
C PHE A 34 2.22 2.83 -3.28
N VAL A 35 1.34 3.57 -3.95
CA VAL A 35 0.98 3.44 -5.36
C VAL A 35 1.60 4.56 -6.19
N TYR A 36 1.91 4.27 -7.47
CA TYR A 36 2.43 5.30 -8.35
C TYR A 36 1.38 6.37 -8.67
N TYR A 37 1.67 7.63 -8.38
CA TYR A 37 0.84 8.76 -8.80
C TYR A 37 0.86 8.88 -10.33
N ASN A 38 -0.30 8.72 -10.95
CA ASN A 38 -0.47 8.73 -12.40
C ASN A 38 -1.62 9.63 -12.85
N SER A 39 -1.61 9.99 -14.13
CA SER A 39 -2.60 10.89 -14.75
C SER A 39 -4.00 10.29 -14.91
N PHE A 40 -4.15 8.97 -14.71
CA PHE A 40 -5.44 8.28 -14.82
C PHE A 40 -6.19 8.24 -13.48
N ASN A 41 -5.56 8.72 -12.39
CA ASN A 41 -6.08 8.63 -11.03
C ASN A 41 -6.47 7.19 -10.64
N SER A 42 -5.71 6.22 -11.16
CA SER A 42 -5.87 4.79 -10.90
C SER A 42 -4.91 4.34 -9.81
N TRP A 43 -5.31 3.40 -8.97
CA TRP A 43 -4.43 2.71 -8.02
C TRP A 43 -3.96 1.35 -8.55
N GLY A 44 -4.03 1.15 -9.88
CA GLY A 44 -3.64 -0.07 -10.55
C GLY A 44 -4.56 -1.24 -10.21
N TRP A 45 -3.98 -2.40 -9.88
CA TRP A 45 -4.76 -3.59 -9.55
C TRP A 45 -5.66 -3.42 -8.32
N LEU A 46 -5.33 -2.50 -7.41
CA LEU A 46 -6.16 -2.19 -6.24
C LEU A 46 -7.55 -1.67 -6.63
N ASP A 47 -7.71 -1.01 -7.79
CA ASP A 47 -9.02 -0.50 -8.26
C ASP A 47 -10.06 -1.62 -8.44
N THR A 48 -9.61 -2.88 -8.55
CA THR A 48 -10.47 -4.05 -8.72
C THR A 48 -10.91 -4.69 -7.41
N PHE A 49 -10.41 -4.22 -6.27
CA PHE A 49 -10.69 -4.82 -4.97
C PHE A 49 -12.14 -4.58 -4.53
N PRO A 50 -12.70 -5.53 -3.75
CA PRO A 50 -13.95 -5.28 -3.03
C PRO A 50 -13.84 -4.03 -2.15
N LYS A 51 -14.92 -3.28 -2.04
CA LYS A 51 -14.95 -2.00 -1.32
C LYS A 51 -14.51 -2.15 0.14
N GLU A 52 -14.84 -3.28 0.76
CA GLU A 52 -14.54 -3.56 2.17
C GLU A 52 -13.03 -3.69 2.42
N ILE A 53 -12.31 -4.25 1.44
CA ILE A 53 -10.84 -4.35 1.48
C ILE A 53 -10.22 -2.98 1.22
N LEU A 54 -10.71 -2.24 0.21
CA LEU A 54 -10.24 -0.90 -0.09
C LEU A 54 -10.38 0.07 1.08
N ASP A 55 -11.52 0.03 1.78
CA ASP A 55 -11.76 0.86 2.98
C ASP A 55 -10.80 0.53 4.14
N SER A 56 -10.11 -0.62 4.07
CA SER A 56 -9.13 -1.08 5.07
C SER A 56 -7.67 -0.73 4.72
N ILE A 57 -7.43 -0.08 3.57
CA ILE A 57 -6.10 0.28 3.08
C ILE A 57 -5.90 1.79 3.15
N GLU A 58 -4.77 2.23 3.70
CA GLU A 58 -4.32 3.63 3.59
C GLU A 58 -3.60 3.82 2.24
N ILE A 59 -4.20 4.55 1.30
CA ILE A 59 -3.57 4.84 0.00
C ILE A 59 -2.60 6.01 0.13
N PHE A 60 -1.33 5.78 -0.22
CA PHE A 60 -0.30 6.81 -0.36
C PHE A 60 0.13 6.90 -1.83
N ALA A 61 -0.35 7.90 -2.57
CA ALA A 61 0.02 8.09 -3.97
C ALA A 61 1.30 8.93 -4.08
N GLY A 62 2.32 8.44 -4.79
CA GLY A 62 3.58 9.18 -5.00
C GLY A 62 4.52 8.46 -5.96
N ASP A 63 5.83 8.75 -5.86
CA ASP A 63 6.87 8.04 -6.60
C ASP A 63 7.92 7.51 -5.61
N VAL A 64 8.21 6.21 -5.65
CA VAL A 64 9.23 5.58 -4.78
C VAL A 64 10.64 6.14 -5.01
N ARG A 65 10.87 6.81 -6.15
CA ARG A 65 12.12 7.47 -6.48
C ARG A 65 12.23 8.88 -5.86
N ASP A 66 11.14 9.44 -5.34
CA ASP A 66 11.18 10.72 -4.62
C ASP A 66 11.60 10.49 -3.15
N PRO A 67 12.80 10.94 -2.74
CA PRO A 67 13.29 10.72 -1.38
C PRO A 67 12.43 11.44 -0.31
N ASN A 68 11.75 12.53 -0.65
CA ASN A 68 10.87 13.20 0.31
C ASN A 68 9.56 12.43 0.46
N GLY A 69 8.95 12.01 -0.66
CA GLY A 69 7.78 11.12 -0.65
C GLY A 69 8.03 9.84 0.13
N VAL A 70 9.17 9.18 -0.07
CA VAL A 70 9.56 7.98 0.71
C VAL A 70 9.70 8.30 2.20
N ARG A 71 10.35 9.42 2.57
CA ARG A 71 10.48 9.82 3.98
C ARG A 71 9.12 10.02 4.65
N GLU A 72 8.15 10.59 3.93
CA GLU A 72 6.79 10.77 4.42
C GLU A 72 6.03 9.43 4.51
N ALA A 73 6.14 8.57 3.49
CA ALA A 73 5.50 7.25 3.47
C ALA A 73 5.95 6.35 4.63
N MET A 74 7.23 6.44 5.01
CA MET A 74 7.86 5.67 6.09
C MET A 74 7.42 6.06 7.51
N LYS A 75 6.69 7.17 7.69
CA LYS A 75 6.21 7.58 9.03
C LYS A 75 5.23 6.56 9.61
N ASP A 76 5.46 6.20 10.86
CA ASP A 76 4.65 5.26 11.65
C ASP A 76 4.49 3.89 10.95
N VAL A 77 5.56 3.38 10.33
CA VAL A 77 5.60 2.08 9.65
C VAL A 77 6.54 1.15 10.40
N ASP A 78 6.08 -0.05 10.72
CA ASP A 78 6.84 -1.08 11.43
C ASP A 78 7.65 -1.97 10.47
N ALA A 79 7.14 -2.17 9.25
CA ALA A 79 7.80 -2.99 8.23
C ALA A 79 7.48 -2.53 6.80
N VAL A 80 8.38 -2.86 5.88
CA VAL A 80 8.25 -2.52 4.45
C VAL A 80 8.40 -3.77 3.59
N PHE A 81 7.49 -3.92 2.63
CA PHE A 81 7.67 -4.81 1.48
C PHE A 81 7.87 -3.97 0.21
N HIS A 82 8.90 -4.30 -0.56
CA HIS A 82 9.25 -3.67 -1.84
C HIS A 82 9.20 -4.69 -2.96
#